data_AF-A0A7D5V4B9-F1
#
_entry.id   AF-A0A7D5V4B9-F1
#
_cell.length_a   1.000
_cell.length_b   1.000
_cell.length_c   1.000
_cell.angle_alpha   90.00
_cell.angle_beta   90.00
_cell.angle_gamma   90.00
#
_symmetry.space_group_name_H-M   'P 1'
#
loop_
_entity.id
_entity.type
_entity.pdbx_description
1 polymer ?
#
loop_
_entity_poly.entity_id
_entity_poly.type
_entity_poly.pdbx_seq_one_letter_code
_entity_poly.pdbx_strand_id
1 'polypeptide(L)'
;MPKDTKATIKVAAVQASPIFLDKCATTEKVCALIRRAGSQSAQIIGFPETFIPGYPGWVELLPLHTDQAASLFLKLFNESVEVPGPETTAIGAACKEASMYAVVGVNERRAGTTGTLFNTSLFFGPDGSILHKHQKYVPTVGERLVHAPGQTGSRASVMTEFGVLSSLICGENGNPLFQYAVGLDYPVIHVASWPGHFGEGMTVDGAINVFGPAVASSVGCFVVHAVGVVGDDAIEVYGTDEKSRRFLKEQQKQSRACVMGPGGRILAKGSEGEELVFADVCVDALVKAKYGLARNNDKLLSVAEGAAEAIYSVHNTSFKYGPSCRISGKFYGRLLDFVADVIRVDYAFVFELRSGGRFRRFMLPRDEIIPSGEETFAGVKYILQNMK
;
A
#
# COMPACT_ATOMS: atom_id res chain seq x y z
N MET A 1 18.91 22.45 7.40
CA MET A 1 19.45 21.47 6.44
C MET A 1 19.02 20.08 6.93
N PRO A 2 18.50 19.18 6.09
CA PRO A 2 18.27 17.80 6.52
C PRO A 2 19.63 17.22 6.93
N LYS A 3 19.68 16.55 8.08
CA LYS A 3 20.85 15.76 8.50
C LYS A 3 21.17 14.76 7.38
N ASP A 4 22.47 14.61 7.13
CA ASP A 4 23.15 13.67 6.22
C ASP A 4 22.24 12.67 5.46
N THR A 5 22.12 12.82 4.13
CA THR A 5 21.27 11.98 3.27
C THR A 5 21.70 10.51 3.22
N LYS A 6 22.85 10.18 3.83
CA LYS A 6 23.32 8.81 4.08
C LYS A 6 22.58 8.07 5.20
N ALA A 7 21.59 8.69 5.85
CA ALA A 7 20.85 8.06 6.95
C ALA A 7 20.16 6.76 6.49
N THR A 8 20.71 5.63 6.94
CA THR A 8 19.99 4.36 6.96
C THR A 8 18.97 4.44 8.09
N ILE A 9 17.71 4.18 7.77
CA ILE A 9 16.59 4.13 8.70
C ILE A 9 16.25 2.67 8.89
N LYS A 10 16.21 2.19 10.13
CA LYS A 10 15.73 0.84 10.41
C LYS A 10 14.23 0.86 10.68
N VAL A 11 13.46 0.14 9.86
CA VAL A 11 12.00 0.05 9.96
C VAL A 11 11.56 -1.35 10.39
N ALA A 12 10.41 -1.43 11.05
CA ALA A 12 9.79 -2.69 11.48
C ALA A 12 8.33 -2.75 10.99
N ALA A 13 7.97 -3.85 10.32
CA ALA A 13 6.58 -4.21 10.05
C ALA A 13 6.11 -5.26 11.06
N VAL A 14 4.96 -5.03 11.69
CA VAL A 14 4.35 -6.02 12.59
C VAL A 14 3.55 -7.03 11.78
N GLN A 15 3.84 -8.31 12.01
CA GLN A 15 2.97 -9.44 11.70
C GLN A 15 2.55 -10.10 13.00
N ALA A 16 1.33 -9.85 13.48
CA ALA A 16 0.88 -10.42 14.75
C ALA A 16 -0.65 -10.49 14.80
N SER A 17 -1.19 -11.35 15.67
CA SER A 17 -2.60 -11.31 16.03
C SER A 17 -2.84 -10.30 17.16
N PRO A 18 -4.01 -9.67 17.24
CA PRO A 18 -4.44 -9.02 18.47
C PRO A 18 -4.74 -10.06 19.55
N ILE A 19 -5.01 -9.60 20.77
CA ILE A 19 -5.81 -10.38 21.72
C ILE A 19 -7.27 -10.00 21.43
N PHE A 20 -7.96 -10.86 20.71
CA PHE A 20 -9.16 -10.49 19.95
C PHE A 20 -10.27 -9.96 20.86
N LEU A 21 -10.71 -8.71 20.60
CA LEU A 21 -11.72 -8.00 21.38
C LEU A 21 -11.34 -7.86 22.86
N ASP A 22 -10.06 -7.64 23.14
CA ASP A 22 -9.54 -7.17 24.43
C ASP A 22 -8.61 -5.97 24.19
N LYS A 23 -9.09 -4.76 24.47
CA LYS A 23 -8.33 -3.53 24.17
C LYS A 23 -7.11 -3.38 25.07
N CYS A 24 -7.23 -3.77 26.34
CA CYS A 24 -6.18 -3.60 27.34
C CYS A 24 -5.03 -4.55 27.03
N ALA A 25 -5.31 -5.84 26.87
CA ALA A 25 -4.30 -6.84 26.57
C ALA A 25 -3.64 -6.59 25.20
N THR A 26 -4.42 -6.17 24.20
CA THR A 26 -3.85 -5.81 22.89
C THR A 26 -2.99 -4.55 22.96
N THR A 27 -3.38 -3.55 23.76
CA THR A 27 -2.54 -2.35 24.00
C THR A 27 -1.22 -2.71 24.67
N GLU A 28 -1.23 -3.60 25.66
CA GLU A 28 -0.01 -4.11 26.29
C GLU A 28 0.89 -4.82 25.27
N LYS A 29 0.30 -5.65 24.39
CA LYS A 29 1.02 -6.30 23.28
C LYS A 29 1.64 -5.28 22.33
N VAL A 30 0.92 -4.21 21.96
CA VAL A 30 1.45 -3.11 21.14
C VAL A 30 2.65 -2.46 21.82
N CYS A 31 2.53 -2.11 23.10
CA CYS A 31 3.63 -1.52 23.87
C CYS A 31 4.86 -2.43 23.93
N ALA A 32 4.66 -3.73 24.14
CA ALA A 32 5.75 -4.71 24.17
C ALA A 32 6.45 -4.83 22.79
N LEU A 33 5.69 -4.82 21.69
CA LEU A 33 6.24 -4.86 20.34
C LEU A 33 7.04 -3.59 20.01
N ILE A 34 6.58 -2.41 20.43
CA ILE A 34 7.32 -1.15 20.30
C ILE A 34 8.67 -1.24 21.02
N ARG A 35 8.67 -1.64 22.30
CA ARG A 35 9.91 -1.80 23.07
C ARG A 35 10.87 -2.81 22.43
N ARG A 36 10.34 -3.93 21.92
CA ARG A 36 11.12 -4.96 21.23
C ARG A 36 11.74 -4.46 19.92
N ALA A 37 11.01 -3.65 19.16
CA ALA A 37 11.57 -3.02 17.96
C ALA A 37 12.66 -1.99 18.31
N GLY A 38 12.43 -1.20 19.37
CA GLY A 38 13.38 -0.21 19.87
C GLY A 38 14.68 -0.83 20.38
N SER A 39 14.60 -1.97 21.08
CA SER A 39 15.80 -2.71 21.51
C SER A 39 16.63 -3.25 20.34
N GLN A 40 16.03 -3.40 19.16
CA GLN A 40 16.71 -3.72 17.91
C GLN A 40 17.07 -2.48 17.08
N SER A 41 17.02 -1.28 17.67
CA SER A 41 17.36 0.00 17.04
C SER A 41 16.49 0.37 15.84
N ALA A 42 15.27 -0.17 15.74
CA ALA A 42 14.31 0.36 14.78
C ALA A 42 13.92 1.80 15.16
N GLN A 43 13.70 2.65 14.18
CA GLN A 43 13.25 4.03 14.37
C GLN A 43 11.75 4.19 14.07
N ILE A 44 11.17 3.27 13.30
CA ILE A 44 9.76 3.28 12.91
C ILE A 44 9.19 1.86 13.04
N ILE A 45 7.99 1.76 13.60
CA ILE A 45 7.20 0.52 13.61
C ILE A 45 5.80 0.77 13.06
N GLY A 46 5.37 -0.06 12.09
CA GLY A 46 4.02 -0.05 11.56
C GLY A 46 3.20 -1.24 12.06
N PHE A 47 1.94 -1.01 12.42
CA PHE A 47 1.02 -2.05 12.90
C PHE A 47 -0.11 -2.36 11.91
N PRO A 48 -0.73 -3.55 12.04
CA PRO A 48 -1.87 -3.96 11.23
C PRO A 48 -3.07 -3.01 11.31
N GLU A 49 -3.97 -3.16 10.34
CA GLU A 49 -5.26 -2.46 10.33
C GLU A 49 -6.07 -2.85 11.57
N THR A 50 -6.68 -1.84 12.22
CA THR A 50 -7.56 -2.01 13.38
C THR A 50 -7.03 -3.00 14.43
N PHE A 51 -5.70 -3.05 14.61
CA PHE A 51 -5.04 -3.99 15.48
C PHE A 51 -5.60 -3.94 16.91
N ILE A 52 -5.97 -2.77 17.42
CA ILE A 52 -6.67 -2.64 18.71
C ILE A 52 -8.19 -2.46 18.49
N PRO A 53 -9.07 -3.28 19.10
CA PRO A 53 -8.79 -4.56 19.76
C PRO A 53 -8.79 -5.74 18.76
N GLY A 54 -8.84 -5.46 17.46
CA GLY A 54 -8.84 -6.46 16.39
C GLY A 54 -9.72 -6.07 15.21
N TYR A 55 -9.39 -6.62 14.05
CA TYR A 55 -10.15 -6.42 12.82
C TYR A 55 -11.52 -7.11 12.88
N PRO A 56 -12.62 -6.46 12.47
CA PRO A 56 -13.97 -7.04 12.53
C PRO A 56 -14.24 -8.07 11.43
N GLY A 57 -13.40 -9.09 11.31
CA GLY A 57 -13.44 -10.08 10.22
C GLY A 57 -14.70 -10.94 10.17
N TRP A 58 -15.46 -11.01 11.27
CA TRP A 58 -16.73 -11.75 11.30
C TRP A 58 -17.76 -11.20 10.31
N VAL A 59 -17.64 -9.95 9.86
CA VAL A 59 -18.59 -9.37 8.91
C VAL A 59 -18.58 -10.04 7.55
N GLU A 60 -17.50 -10.74 7.23
CA GLU A 60 -17.31 -11.48 5.98
C GLU A 60 -17.77 -12.94 6.08
N LEU A 61 -17.95 -13.46 7.29
CA LEU A 61 -18.14 -14.90 7.54
C LEU A 61 -19.45 -15.24 8.25
N LEU A 62 -19.97 -14.35 9.09
CA LEU A 62 -21.21 -14.59 9.83
C LEU A 62 -22.41 -13.96 9.13
N PRO A 63 -23.60 -14.61 9.18
CA PRO A 63 -24.84 -13.95 8.81
C PRO A 63 -25.13 -12.78 9.76
N LEU A 64 -25.18 -11.57 9.21
CA LEU A 64 -25.19 -10.32 9.99
C LEU A 64 -26.50 -10.02 10.72
N HIS A 65 -27.57 -10.74 10.40
CA HIS A 65 -28.86 -10.64 11.08
C HIS A 65 -28.93 -11.45 12.38
N THR A 66 -27.84 -12.15 12.75
CA THR A 66 -27.81 -13.00 13.95
C THR A 66 -27.44 -12.22 15.21
N ASP A 67 -27.92 -12.68 16.36
CA ASP A 67 -27.56 -12.13 17.68
C ASP A 67 -26.06 -12.18 17.96
N GLN A 68 -25.37 -13.18 17.40
CA GLN A 68 -23.91 -13.30 17.51
C GLN A 68 -23.21 -12.12 16.82
N ALA A 69 -23.59 -11.76 15.60
CA ALA A 69 -23.02 -10.62 14.89
C ALA A 69 -23.27 -9.30 15.63
N ALA A 70 -24.50 -9.11 16.15
CA ALA A 70 -24.84 -7.95 16.96
C ALA A 70 -24.03 -7.89 18.28
N SER A 71 -23.85 -9.03 18.95
CA SER A 71 -23.06 -9.15 20.18
C SER A 71 -21.57 -8.85 19.95
N LEU A 72 -21.02 -9.29 18.82
CA LEU A 72 -19.64 -8.97 18.43
C LEU A 72 -19.45 -7.49 18.14
N PHE A 73 -20.41 -6.86 17.46
CA PHE A 73 -20.38 -5.41 17.26
C PHE A 73 -20.44 -4.65 18.58
N LEU A 74 -21.34 -5.04 19.50
CA LEU A 74 -21.42 -4.45 20.85
C LEU A 74 -20.11 -4.61 21.62
N LYS A 75 -19.52 -5.81 21.61
CA LYS A 75 -18.22 -6.06 22.26
C LYS A 75 -17.12 -5.22 21.63
N LEU A 76 -17.04 -5.15 20.31
CA LEU A 76 -16.08 -4.29 19.61
C LEU A 76 -16.25 -2.83 20.00
N PHE A 77 -17.48 -2.31 20.06
CA PHE A 77 -17.73 -0.92 20.44
C PHE A 77 -17.23 -0.61 21.86
N ASN A 78 -17.47 -1.51 22.81
CA ASN A 78 -17.00 -1.35 24.20
C ASN A 78 -15.48 -1.50 24.35
N GLU A 79 -14.85 -2.27 23.45
CA GLU A 79 -13.40 -2.49 23.38
C GLU A 79 -12.69 -1.56 22.37
N SER A 80 -13.40 -0.63 21.76
CA SER A 80 -12.79 0.35 20.84
C SER A 80 -12.18 1.52 21.60
N VAL A 81 -11.13 2.10 21.03
CA VAL A 81 -10.29 3.13 21.65
C VAL A 81 -10.96 4.50 21.51
N GLU A 82 -10.98 5.28 22.60
CA GLU A 82 -11.23 6.73 22.51
C GLU A 82 -9.90 7.45 22.32
N VAL A 83 -9.86 8.44 21.42
CA VAL A 83 -8.63 9.16 21.09
C VAL A 83 -8.80 10.66 21.40
N PRO A 84 -8.00 11.23 22.32
CA PRO A 84 -7.02 10.55 23.18
C PRO A 84 -7.68 9.76 24.33
N GLY A 85 -6.93 8.81 24.89
CA GLY A 85 -7.39 7.93 25.98
C GLY A 85 -6.25 7.16 26.66
N PRO A 86 -6.57 6.31 27.66
CA PRO A 86 -5.59 5.51 28.40
C PRO A 86 -4.69 4.67 27.48
N GLU A 87 -5.27 4.06 26.45
CA GLU A 87 -4.54 3.21 25.51
C GLU A 87 -3.52 4.03 24.72
N THR A 88 -3.93 5.20 24.20
CA THR A 88 -3.01 6.09 23.49
C THR A 88 -1.92 6.66 24.40
N THR A 89 -2.21 6.84 25.69
CA THR A 89 -1.22 7.29 26.68
C THR A 89 -0.16 6.21 26.93
N ALA A 90 -0.58 4.95 27.06
CA ALA A 90 0.33 3.82 27.22
C ALA A 90 1.23 3.62 25.99
N ILE A 91 0.66 3.71 24.79
CA ILE A 91 1.41 3.62 23.52
C ILE A 91 2.41 4.77 23.40
N GLY A 92 1.99 6.00 23.71
CA GLY A 92 2.89 7.16 23.72
C GLY A 92 4.07 6.98 24.69
N ALA A 93 3.81 6.46 25.89
CA ALA A 93 4.87 6.15 26.85
C ALA A 93 5.86 5.10 26.31
N ALA A 94 5.37 4.04 25.66
CA ALA A 94 6.22 3.03 25.03
C ALA A 94 7.05 3.60 23.87
N CYS A 95 6.47 4.48 23.04
CA CYS A 95 7.19 5.17 21.96
C CYS A 95 8.30 6.06 22.52
N LYS A 96 8.04 6.78 23.62
CA LYS A 96 9.01 7.62 24.30
C LYS A 96 10.17 6.82 24.88
N GLU A 97 9.86 5.71 25.55
CA GLU A 97 10.85 4.78 26.10
C GLU A 97 11.75 4.21 25.00
N ALA A 98 11.16 3.81 23.87
CA ALA A 98 11.88 3.26 22.72
C ALA A 98 12.55 4.33 21.84
N SER A 99 12.23 5.62 22.03
CA SER A 99 12.61 6.72 21.12
C SER A 99 12.23 6.45 19.66
N MET A 100 11.01 5.98 19.43
CA MET A 100 10.52 5.52 18.13
C MET A 100 9.29 6.27 17.63
N TYR A 101 9.15 6.33 16.31
CA TYR A 101 7.86 6.58 15.66
C TYR A 101 7.05 5.28 15.58
N ALA A 102 5.74 5.39 15.80
CA ALA A 102 4.82 4.27 15.60
C ALA A 102 3.58 4.69 14.80
N VAL A 103 3.12 3.82 13.91
CA VAL A 103 1.83 3.93 13.23
C VAL A 103 0.95 2.78 13.69
N VAL A 104 -0.08 3.08 14.48
CA VAL A 104 -0.93 2.08 15.13
C VAL A 104 -2.36 2.12 14.59
N GLY A 105 -2.82 0.99 14.04
CA GLY A 105 -4.22 0.82 13.62
C GLY A 105 -5.14 0.50 14.80
N VAL A 106 -6.25 1.21 14.92
CA VAL A 106 -7.24 1.04 15.99
C VAL A 106 -8.66 1.13 15.43
N ASN A 107 -9.59 0.41 16.06
CA ASN A 107 -10.99 0.79 16.03
C ASN A 107 -11.16 1.97 16.99
N GLU A 108 -11.43 3.15 16.46
CA GLU A 108 -11.69 4.35 17.24
C GLU A 108 -13.20 4.47 17.47
N ARG A 109 -13.62 4.57 18.73
CA ARG A 109 -15.01 4.94 19.03
C ARG A 109 -15.12 6.44 19.23
N ARG A 110 -16.21 7.02 18.72
CA ARG A 110 -16.50 8.43 18.96
C ARG A 110 -16.99 8.61 20.40
N ALA A 111 -16.20 9.33 21.20
CA ALA A 111 -16.54 9.66 22.58
C ALA A 111 -17.93 10.30 22.68
N GLY A 112 -18.68 9.90 23.70
CA GLY A 112 -20.03 10.43 23.97
C GLY A 112 -21.11 10.03 22.96
N THR A 113 -20.87 8.99 22.14
CA THR A 113 -21.88 8.44 21.21
C THR A 113 -22.21 6.99 21.54
N THR A 114 -23.26 6.45 20.91
CA THR A 114 -23.81 5.12 21.20
C THR A 114 -23.67 4.13 20.04
N GLY A 115 -22.59 4.23 19.25
CA GLY A 115 -22.36 3.25 18.18
C GLY A 115 -21.51 3.70 16.99
N THR A 116 -20.90 4.89 17.01
CA THR A 116 -20.04 5.32 15.89
C THR A 116 -18.61 4.86 16.11
N LEU A 117 -18.13 3.99 15.21
CA LEU A 117 -16.73 3.57 15.11
C LEU A 117 -16.08 4.13 13.84
N PHE A 118 -14.78 4.35 13.89
CA PHE A 118 -13.92 4.66 12.76
C PHE A 118 -12.76 3.65 12.72
N ASN A 119 -12.29 3.38 11.50
CA ASN A 119 -11.04 2.67 11.30
C ASN A 119 -9.92 3.71 11.22
N THR A 120 -9.00 3.69 12.19
CA THR A 120 -8.09 4.81 12.43
C THR A 120 -6.64 4.37 12.50
N SER A 121 -5.75 5.10 11.83
CA SER A 121 -4.29 5.05 12.04
C SER A 121 -3.83 6.22 12.90
N LEU A 122 -3.13 5.92 13.99
CA LEU A 122 -2.54 6.90 14.90
C LEU A 122 -1.03 6.98 14.70
N PHE A 123 -0.51 8.20 14.55
CA PHE A 123 0.92 8.46 14.42
C PHE A 123 1.46 8.94 15.76
N PHE A 124 2.43 8.23 16.32
CA PHE A 124 3.12 8.60 17.55
C PHE A 124 4.54 9.05 17.28
N GLY A 125 4.99 10.05 18.01
CA GLY A 125 6.36 10.55 17.98
C GLY A 125 7.26 9.92 19.05
N PRO A 126 8.59 10.07 18.91
CA PRO A 126 9.57 9.55 19.87
C PRO A 126 9.55 10.30 21.22
N ASP A 127 8.79 11.38 21.34
CA ASP A 127 8.51 12.07 22.60
C ASP A 127 7.26 11.54 23.31
N GLY A 128 6.52 10.62 22.66
CA GLY A 128 5.28 10.04 23.13
C GLY A 128 4.01 10.80 22.75
N SER A 129 4.12 11.87 21.96
CA SER A 129 2.96 12.63 21.49
C SER A 129 2.22 11.94 20.34
N ILE A 130 0.91 12.17 20.23
CA ILE A 130 0.14 11.83 19.02
C ILE A 130 0.38 12.95 18.00
N LEU A 131 1.10 12.65 16.93
CA LEU A 131 1.47 13.60 15.89
C LEU A 131 0.34 13.82 14.88
N HIS A 132 -0.44 12.77 14.60
CA HIS A 132 -1.55 12.83 13.65
C HIS A 132 -2.52 11.66 13.85
N LYS A 133 -3.73 11.84 13.33
CA LYS A 133 -4.78 10.83 13.29
C LYS A 133 -5.38 10.79 11.88
N HIS A 134 -5.38 9.62 11.26
CA HIS A 134 -6.01 9.38 9.96
C HIS A 134 -7.15 8.37 10.11
N GLN A 135 -8.39 8.81 9.89
CA GLN A 135 -9.54 7.92 9.77
C GLN A 135 -9.72 7.50 8.32
N LYS A 136 -9.88 6.19 8.08
CA LYS A 136 -10.08 5.60 6.76
C LYS A 136 -11.18 6.36 6.01
N TYR A 137 -10.83 6.90 4.85
CA TYR A 137 -11.72 7.75 4.05
C TYR A 137 -13.02 7.04 3.72
N VAL A 138 -12.90 5.80 3.22
CA VAL A 138 -14.02 5.00 2.76
C VAL A 138 -13.84 3.57 3.25
N PRO A 139 -14.61 3.15 4.27
CA PRO A 139 -14.71 1.75 4.65
C PRO A 139 -15.10 0.88 3.45
N THR A 140 -14.44 -0.26 3.32
CA THR A 140 -14.49 -1.14 2.16
C THR A 140 -15.41 -2.34 2.44
N VAL A 141 -16.36 -2.58 1.52
CA VAL A 141 -17.28 -3.74 1.56
C VAL A 141 -17.93 -3.91 2.95
N GLY A 142 -17.65 -4.99 3.69
CA GLY A 142 -18.28 -5.33 4.96
C GLY A 142 -17.94 -4.33 6.08
N GLU A 143 -16.80 -3.66 6.00
CA GLU A 143 -16.41 -2.63 6.97
C GLU A 143 -17.43 -1.49 7.07
N ARG A 144 -18.20 -1.22 6.01
CA ARG A 144 -19.26 -0.17 6.02
C ARG A 144 -20.38 -0.42 7.02
N LEU A 145 -20.48 -1.65 7.52
CA LEU A 145 -21.46 -2.06 8.52
C LEU A 145 -20.94 -1.81 9.94
N VAL A 146 -19.65 -1.52 10.09
CA VAL A 146 -18.98 -1.32 11.38
C VAL A 146 -18.45 0.10 11.51
N HIS A 147 -17.79 0.62 10.48
CA HIS A 147 -17.09 1.90 10.50
C HIS A 147 -17.82 2.96 9.69
N ALA A 148 -17.86 4.18 10.23
CA ALA A 148 -18.25 5.38 9.51
C ALA A 148 -17.12 5.88 8.60
N PRO A 149 -17.44 6.62 7.52
CA PRO A 149 -16.44 7.32 6.71
C PRO A 149 -15.62 8.31 7.54
N GLY A 150 -14.31 8.36 7.27
CA GLY A 150 -13.38 9.21 8.01
C GLY A 150 -13.63 10.71 7.87
N GLN A 151 -13.30 11.45 8.92
CA GLN A 151 -13.54 12.90 9.04
C GLN A 151 -12.27 13.72 9.31
N THR A 152 -11.09 13.10 9.25
CA THR A 152 -9.79 13.73 9.60
C THR A 152 -9.16 14.56 8.48
N GLY A 153 -9.91 14.85 7.41
CA GLY A 153 -9.40 15.53 6.23
C GLY A 153 -8.49 14.65 5.37
N SER A 154 -7.93 15.20 4.29
CA SER A 154 -7.21 14.46 3.24
C SER A 154 -5.73 14.19 3.50
N ARG A 155 -5.21 14.60 4.67
CA ARG A 155 -3.81 14.42 5.02
C ARG A 155 -3.66 13.16 5.85
N ALA A 156 -2.75 12.28 5.44
CA ALA A 156 -2.42 11.04 6.16
C ALA A 156 -0.90 10.90 6.34
N SER A 157 -0.26 11.98 6.79
CA SER A 157 1.20 12.12 6.84
C SER A 157 1.69 13.04 7.97
N VAL A 158 2.92 12.83 8.42
CA VAL A 158 3.63 13.68 9.39
C VAL A 158 5.08 13.91 8.96
N MET A 159 5.65 15.04 9.39
CA MET A 159 7.06 15.34 9.19
C MET A 159 7.90 14.73 10.32
N THR A 160 9.02 14.08 10.00
CA THR A 160 9.99 13.52 10.96
C THR A 160 11.41 14.04 10.65
N GLU A 161 12.41 13.72 11.46
CA GLU A 161 13.81 14.11 11.18
C GLU A 161 14.41 13.46 9.93
N PHE A 162 13.87 12.32 9.48
CA PHE A 162 14.36 11.58 8.32
C PHE A 162 13.47 11.74 7.07
N GLY A 163 12.45 12.58 7.13
CA GLY A 163 11.52 12.81 6.02
C GLY A 163 10.07 12.54 6.38
N VAL A 164 9.18 12.55 5.38
CA VAL A 164 7.75 12.39 5.64
C VAL A 164 7.42 10.92 5.91
N LEU A 165 6.68 10.67 6.99
CA LEU A 165 6.08 9.38 7.33
C LEU A 165 4.59 9.46 6.97
N SER A 166 4.09 8.53 6.18
CA SER A 166 2.67 8.48 5.78
C SER A 166 2.06 7.11 6.06
N SER A 167 0.74 7.03 6.06
CA SER A 167 0.03 5.76 6.22
C SER A 167 -1.29 5.76 5.49
N LEU A 168 -1.63 4.63 4.86
CA LEU A 168 -2.96 4.36 4.33
C LEU A 168 -3.43 2.98 4.76
N ILE A 169 -4.74 2.82 4.86
CA ILE A 169 -5.38 1.66 5.46
C ILE A 169 -5.94 0.75 4.38
N CYS A 170 -5.41 -0.47 4.28
CA CYS A 170 -5.92 -1.56 3.44
C CYS A 170 -6.19 -1.10 1.99
N GLY A 171 -7.44 -1.18 1.51
CA GLY A 171 -7.84 -0.79 0.16
C GLY A 171 -7.52 0.66 -0.22
N GLU A 172 -7.25 1.55 0.74
CA GLU A 172 -6.78 2.90 0.44
C GLU A 172 -5.45 2.90 -0.32
N ASN A 173 -4.60 1.93 -0.03
CA ASN A 173 -3.34 1.71 -0.75
C ASN A 173 -3.56 1.40 -2.23
N GLY A 174 -4.73 0.90 -2.63
CA GLY A 174 -5.09 0.66 -4.03
C GLY A 174 -5.80 1.83 -4.71
N ASN A 175 -6.15 2.89 -3.97
CA ASN A 175 -6.94 3.99 -4.50
C ASN A 175 -6.04 5.12 -5.05
N PRO A 176 -6.08 5.43 -6.36
CA PRO A 176 -5.22 6.46 -6.95
C PRO A 176 -5.39 7.85 -6.36
N LEU A 177 -6.59 8.22 -5.90
CA LEU A 177 -6.83 9.54 -5.30
C LEU A 177 -6.17 9.66 -3.93
N PHE A 178 -6.18 8.58 -3.15
CA PHE A 178 -5.54 8.56 -1.82
C PHE A 178 -4.03 8.46 -1.94
N GLN A 179 -3.53 7.69 -2.92
CA GLN A 179 -2.11 7.70 -3.29
C GLN A 179 -1.65 9.10 -3.72
N TYR A 180 -2.44 9.80 -4.55
CA TYR A 180 -2.14 11.17 -4.94
C TYR A 180 -2.09 12.09 -3.72
N ALA A 181 -3.07 12.00 -2.81
CA ALA A 181 -3.12 12.83 -1.61
C ALA A 181 -1.87 12.68 -0.74
N VAL A 182 -1.44 11.45 -0.45
CA VAL A 182 -0.19 11.22 0.32
C VAL A 182 1.06 11.57 -0.49
N GLY A 183 1.02 11.39 -1.81
CA GLY A 183 2.14 11.69 -2.69
C GLY A 183 2.49 13.18 -2.76
N LEU A 184 1.55 14.08 -2.46
CA LEU A 184 1.81 15.52 -2.38
C LEU A 184 2.81 15.89 -1.28
N ASP A 185 2.90 15.07 -0.23
CA ASP A 185 3.83 15.29 0.88
C ASP A 185 5.20 14.61 0.68
N TYR A 186 5.41 13.89 -0.43
CA TYR A 186 6.66 13.18 -0.75
C TYR A 186 7.19 12.28 0.39
N PRO A 187 6.44 11.24 0.79
CA PRO A 187 6.85 10.37 1.88
C PRO A 187 8.17 9.65 1.58
N VAL A 188 9.00 9.53 2.61
CA VAL A 188 10.18 8.66 2.63
C VAL A 188 9.75 7.26 2.98
N ILE A 189 8.92 7.13 4.03
CA ILE A 189 8.36 5.87 4.51
C ILE A 189 6.82 5.94 4.45
N HIS A 190 6.21 4.89 3.91
CA HIS A 190 4.76 4.69 3.89
C HIS A 190 4.41 3.41 4.65
N VAL A 191 3.55 3.49 5.65
CA VAL A 191 3.00 2.32 6.34
C VAL A 191 1.70 1.92 5.67
N ALA A 192 1.65 0.69 5.17
CA ALA A 192 0.43 0.09 4.65
C ALA A 192 -0.08 -0.89 5.69
N SER A 193 -1.18 -0.55 6.36
CA SER A 193 -1.81 -1.37 7.40
C SER A 193 -2.86 -2.30 6.78
N TRP A 194 -2.76 -3.60 7.07
CA TRP A 194 -3.63 -4.64 6.50
C TRP A 194 -4.28 -5.50 7.57
N PRO A 195 -5.46 -6.08 7.30
CA PRO A 195 -6.12 -6.98 8.24
C PRO A 195 -5.51 -8.38 8.13
N GLY A 196 -5.95 -9.30 9.00
CA GLY A 196 -5.50 -10.69 8.96
C GLY A 196 -6.13 -11.54 7.86
N HIS A 197 -7.28 -11.12 7.32
CA HIS A 197 -7.94 -11.78 6.20
C HIS A 197 -8.98 -10.84 5.56
N PHE A 198 -9.41 -11.19 4.36
CA PHE A 198 -10.63 -10.66 3.72
C PHE A 198 -11.72 -11.74 3.73
N GLY A 199 -12.85 -11.50 3.06
CA GLY A 199 -13.79 -12.56 2.69
C GLY A 199 -13.26 -13.46 1.56
N GLU A 200 -14.07 -14.42 1.12
CA GLU A 200 -13.71 -15.27 -0.02
C GLU A 200 -13.57 -14.46 -1.32
N GLY A 201 -12.52 -14.74 -2.10
CA GLY A 201 -12.30 -14.17 -3.44
C GLY A 201 -10.98 -13.41 -3.59
N MET A 202 -10.80 -12.32 -2.83
CA MET A 202 -9.54 -11.58 -2.80
C MET A 202 -8.75 -11.97 -1.56
N THR A 203 -7.44 -12.12 -1.70
CA THR A 203 -6.56 -12.39 -0.56
C THR A 203 -5.73 -11.15 -0.20
N VAL A 204 -5.35 -11.04 1.07
CA VAL A 204 -4.51 -9.92 1.55
C VAL A 204 -3.16 -9.92 0.83
N ASP A 205 -2.54 -11.09 0.59
CA ASP A 205 -1.32 -11.19 -0.20
C ASP A 205 -1.52 -10.77 -1.65
N GLY A 206 -2.66 -11.12 -2.26
CA GLY A 206 -3.02 -10.68 -3.61
C GLY A 206 -3.12 -9.15 -3.69
N ALA A 207 -3.78 -8.53 -2.72
CA ALA A 207 -3.87 -7.06 -2.64
C ALA A 207 -2.51 -6.42 -2.39
N ILE A 208 -1.67 -6.97 -1.51
CA ILE A 208 -0.30 -6.48 -1.27
C ILE A 208 0.55 -6.58 -2.54
N ASN A 209 0.45 -7.69 -3.28
CA ASN A 209 1.22 -7.92 -4.50
C ASN A 209 0.82 -6.96 -5.64
N VAL A 210 -0.40 -6.43 -5.63
CA VAL A 210 -0.87 -5.45 -6.62
C VAL A 210 -0.66 -4.02 -6.13
N PHE A 211 -1.12 -3.69 -4.93
CA PHE A 211 -1.13 -2.31 -4.43
C PHE A 211 0.24 -1.89 -3.86
N GLY A 212 1.01 -2.82 -3.28
CA GLY A 212 2.32 -2.53 -2.70
C GLY A 212 3.32 -1.98 -3.73
N PRO A 213 3.62 -2.71 -4.82
CA PRO A 213 4.47 -2.21 -5.89
C PRO A 213 3.92 -0.92 -6.53
N ALA A 214 2.59 -0.83 -6.68
CA ALA A 214 1.96 0.35 -7.25
C ALA A 214 2.20 1.60 -6.39
N VAL A 215 1.95 1.55 -5.08
CA VAL A 215 2.22 2.66 -4.15
C VAL A 215 3.72 2.98 -4.09
N ALA A 216 4.56 1.96 -3.97
CA ALA A 216 6.00 2.15 -3.85
C ALA A 216 6.57 2.91 -5.06
N SER A 217 6.18 2.50 -6.28
CA SER A 217 6.64 3.12 -7.52
C SER A 217 5.93 4.43 -7.85
N SER A 218 4.61 4.55 -7.62
CA SER A 218 3.85 5.75 -7.97
C SER A 218 4.19 6.94 -7.06
N VAL A 219 4.37 6.66 -5.76
CA VAL A 219 4.73 7.67 -4.76
C VAL A 219 6.26 7.83 -4.65
N GLY A 220 7.02 6.80 -5.01
CA GLY A 220 8.48 6.79 -4.94
C GLY A 220 8.99 6.75 -3.49
N CYS A 221 8.42 5.85 -2.68
CA CYS A 221 8.68 5.71 -1.24
C CYS A 221 8.99 4.27 -0.84
N PHE A 222 9.59 4.06 0.34
CA PHE A 222 9.63 2.73 0.95
C PHE A 222 8.27 2.39 1.56
N VAL A 223 7.80 1.15 1.38
CA VAL A 223 6.51 0.71 1.90
C VAL A 223 6.69 -0.37 2.95
N VAL A 224 6.16 -0.14 4.15
CA VAL A 224 6.17 -1.06 5.30
C VAL A 224 4.78 -1.69 5.39
N HIS A 225 4.63 -2.93 4.94
CA HIS A 225 3.38 -3.68 4.99
C HIS A 225 3.25 -4.40 6.33
N ALA A 226 2.44 -3.84 7.23
CA ALA A 226 2.09 -4.46 8.51
C ALA A 226 0.75 -5.20 8.40
N VAL A 227 0.72 -6.46 8.81
CA VAL A 227 -0.39 -7.38 8.47
C VAL A 227 -0.84 -8.17 9.69
N GLY A 228 -2.15 -8.25 9.91
CA GLY A 228 -2.70 -9.04 11.00
C GLY A 228 -2.42 -10.54 10.80
N VAL A 229 -2.31 -11.27 11.90
CA VAL A 229 -2.40 -12.73 11.91
C VAL A 229 -3.76 -13.12 12.48
N VAL A 230 -4.40 -14.13 11.91
CA VAL A 230 -5.64 -14.69 12.46
C VAL A 230 -5.31 -15.48 13.73
N GLY A 231 -5.76 -14.99 14.88
CA GLY A 231 -5.60 -15.65 16.18
C GLY A 231 -6.56 -16.82 16.37
N ASP A 232 -6.19 -17.75 17.25
CA ASP A 232 -7.07 -18.87 17.63
C ASP A 232 -8.33 -18.38 18.36
N ASP A 233 -8.21 -17.34 19.16
CA ASP A 233 -9.30 -16.63 19.82
C ASP A 233 -10.35 -16.09 18.82
N ALA A 234 -9.91 -15.51 17.71
CA ALA A 234 -10.77 -15.07 16.63
C ALA A 234 -11.48 -16.25 15.93
N ILE A 235 -10.75 -17.34 15.68
CA ILE A 235 -11.30 -18.57 15.08
C ILE A 235 -12.36 -19.20 15.97
N GLU A 236 -12.15 -19.24 17.28
CA GLU A 236 -13.13 -19.75 18.25
C GLU A 236 -14.41 -18.93 18.24
N VAL A 237 -14.29 -17.61 18.08
CA VAL A 237 -15.41 -16.68 18.18
C VAL A 237 -16.28 -16.64 16.91
N TYR A 238 -15.69 -16.62 15.72
CA TYR A 238 -16.47 -16.49 14.46
C TYR A 238 -16.17 -17.55 13.39
N GLY A 239 -15.36 -18.57 13.69
CA GLY A 239 -15.23 -19.81 12.90
C GLY A 239 -16.29 -20.85 13.30
N THR A 240 -17.56 -20.50 13.13
CA THR A 240 -18.73 -21.24 13.64
C THR A 240 -19.05 -22.52 12.87
N ASP A 241 -18.66 -22.61 11.60
CA ASP A 241 -18.83 -23.78 10.75
C ASP A 241 -17.49 -24.30 10.19
N GLU A 242 -17.49 -25.52 9.65
CA GLU A 242 -16.29 -26.18 9.15
C GLU A 242 -15.61 -25.41 8.00
N LYS A 243 -16.39 -24.74 7.14
CA LYS A 243 -15.86 -23.95 6.02
C LYS A 243 -15.14 -22.72 6.54
N SER A 244 -15.81 -21.93 7.38
CA SER A 244 -15.24 -20.71 7.98
C SER A 244 -13.99 -21.02 8.83
N ARG A 245 -14.02 -22.11 9.62
CA ARG A 245 -12.88 -22.53 10.44
C ARG A 245 -11.69 -22.95 9.59
N ARG A 246 -11.91 -23.72 8.52
CA ARG A 246 -10.86 -24.12 7.58
C ARG A 246 -10.24 -22.91 6.91
N PHE A 247 -11.07 -22.00 6.39
CA PHE A 247 -10.61 -20.75 5.79
C PHE A 247 -9.73 -19.95 6.75
N LEU A 248 -10.18 -19.70 7.99
CA LEU A 248 -9.42 -18.92 8.95
C LEU A 248 -8.09 -19.61 9.36
N LYS A 249 -8.09 -20.94 9.49
CA LYS A 249 -6.85 -21.71 9.73
C LYS A 249 -5.89 -21.67 8.54
N GLU A 250 -6.38 -21.57 7.31
CA GLU A 250 -5.53 -21.34 6.14
C GLU A 250 -4.94 -19.93 6.13
N GLN A 251 -5.72 -18.92 6.52
CA GLN A 251 -5.26 -17.53 6.65
C GLN A 251 -4.22 -17.38 7.77
N GLN A 252 -4.39 -18.07 8.90
CA GLN A 252 -3.46 -18.07 10.03
C GLN A 252 -2.03 -18.46 9.63
N LYS A 253 -1.87 -19.35 8.63
CA LYS A 253 -0.57 -19.84 8.15
C LYS A 253 0.13 -18.93 7.13
N GLN A 254 -0.55 -17.89 6.65
CA GLN A 254 0.00 -17.04 5.59
C GLN A 254 1.02 -16.03 6.14
N SER A 255 2.18 -15.95 5.48
CA SER A 255 3.19 -14.91 5.73
C SER A 255 3.07 -13.78 4.71
N ARG A 256 2.81 -12.56 5.23
CA ARG A 256 2.34 -11.44 4.40
C ARG A 256 3.04 -10.11 4.69
N ALA A 257 3.55 -9.91 5.90
CA ALA A 257 4.29 -8.68 6.22
C ALA A 257 5.60 -8.61 5.43
N CYS A 258 5.90 -7.42 4.92
CA CYS A 258 7.11 -7.18 4.15
C CYS A 258 7.48 -5.70 4.13
N VAL A 259 8.71 -5.42 3.73
CA VAL A 259 9.18 -4.06 3.41
C VAL A 259 9.55 -4.02 1.94
N MET A 260 9.04 -3.04 1.20
CA MET A 260 9.33 -2.82 -0.22
C MET A 260 10.14 -1.54 -0.42
N GLY A 261 11.06 -1.56 -1.39
CA GLY A 261 11.75 -0.37 -1.87
C GLY A 261 10.91 0.42 -2.88
N PRO A 262 11.32 1.65 -3.23
CA PRO A 262 10.59 2.58 -4.12
C PRO A 262 10.39 2.13 -5.58
N GLY A 263 10.81 0.92 -5.95
CA GLY A 263 10.48 0.28 -7.23
C GLY A 263 9.66 -1.01 -7.06
N GLY A 264 8.98 -1.17 -5.92
CA GLY A 264 8.16 -2.34 -5.60
C GLY A 264 8.93 -3.62 -5.26
N ARG A 265 10.27 -3.58 -5.22
CA ARG A 265 11.07 -4.76 -4.84
C ARG A 265 10.97 -5.01 -3.34
N ILE A 266 10.60 -6.22 -2.95
CA ILE A 266 10.65 -6.69 -1.56
C ILE A 266 12.11 -6.70 -1.08
N LEU A 267 12.36 -6.03 0.05
CA LEU A 267 13.65 -5.94 0.74
C LEU A 267 13.73 -6.89 1.94
N ALA A 268 12.61 -7.10 2.62
CA ALA A 268 12.45 -8.05 3.71
C ALA A 268 11.03 -8.63 3.67
N LYS A 269 10.88 -9.91 4.01
CA LYS A 269 9.59 -10.61 4.08
C LYS A 269 9.56 -11.44 5.34
N GLY A 270 8.41 -11.49 6.00
CA GLY A 270 8.21 -12.31 7.17
C GLY A 270 8.22 -13.81 6.86
N SER A 271 8.13 -14.59 7.93
CA SER A 271 7.90 -16.03 7.94
C SER A 271 6.48 -16.35 8.40
N GLU A 272 6.11 -17.64 8.49
CA GLU A 272 4.80 -18.06 9.03
C GLU A 272 4.72 -17.74 10.54
N GLY A 273 3.56 -17.24 10.99
CA GLY A 273 3.31 -16.91 12.40
C GLY A 273 3.59 -15.45 12.77
N GLU A 274 3.75 -15.16 14.06
CA GLU A 274 3.98 -13.79 14.53
C GLU A 274 5.46 -13.39 14.48
N GLU A 275 5.74 -12.22 13.90
CA GLU A 275 7.11 -11.73 13.69
C GLU A 275 7.16 -10.18 13.61
N LEU A 276 8.31 -9.59 13.94
CA LEU A 276 8.67 -8.25 13.49
C LEU A 276 9.59 -8.37 12.28
N VAL A 277 9.16 -7.88 11.12
CA VAL A 277 9.96 -7.90 9.90
C VAL A 277 10.77 -6.61 9.83
N PHE A 278 12.09 -6.72 9.94
CA PHE A 278 12.99 -5.57 9.93
C PHE A 278 13.62 -5.34 8.55
N ALA A 279 13.86 -4.07 8.21
CA ALA A 279 14.69 -3.70 7.07
C ALA A 279 15.46 -2.40 7.34
N ASP A 280 16.69 -2.34 6.86
CA ASP A 280 17.49 -1.12 6.78
C ASP A 280 17.26 -0.46 5.43
N VAL A 281 16.73 0.77 5.43
CA VAL A 281 16.38 1.52 4.22
C VAL A 281 17.15 2.82 4.12
N CYS A 282 17.66 3.15 2.94
CA CYS A 282 18.52 4.31 2.72
C CYS A 282 17.82 5.37 1.85
N VAL A 283 17.75 6.60 2.33
CA VAL A 283 17.08 7.72 1.65
C VAL A 283 17.68 7.99 0.26
N ASP A 284 18.98 7.75 0.05
CA ASP A 284 19.63 7.88 -1.26
C ASP A 284 18.99 6.99 -2.34
N ALA A 285 18.39 5.85 -1.98
CA ALA A 285 17.69 4.99 -2.94
C ALA A 285 16.46 5.69 -3.54
N LEU A 286 15.82 6.60 -2.80
CA LEU A 286 14.68 7.39 -3.29
C LEU A 286 15.14 8.41 -4.34
N VAL A 287 16.29 9.03 -4.10
CA VAL A 287 16.89 9.98 -5.06
C VAL A 287 17.27 9.25 -6.35
N LYS A 288 17.92 8.08 -6.24
CA LYS A 288 18.26 7.23 -7.39
C LYS A 288 17.03 6.71 -8.13
N ALA A 289 15.97 6.34 -7.42
CA ALA A 289 14.72 5.90 -8.07
C ALA A 289 14.07 7.03 -8.89
N LYS A 290 14.20 8.29 -8.45
CA LYS A 290 13.76 9.47 -9.21
C LYS A 290 14.67 9.83 -10.38
N TYR A 291 15.91 9.34 -10.38
CA TYR A 291 16.93 9.57 -11.40
C TYR A 291 17.33 8.23 -12.05
N GLY A 292 16.50 7.72 -12.96
CA GLY A 292 16.77 6.47 -13.64
C GLY A 292 16.16 6.41 -15.02
N LEU A 293 16.94 5.93 -15.99
CA LEU A 293 16.42 5.33 -17.21
C LEU A 293 16.23 3.83 -16.94
N ALA A 294 15.31 3.18 -17.65
CA ALA A 294 15.19 1.72 -17.58
C ALA A 294 16.55 1.05 -17.84
N ARG A 295 16.86 -0.08 -17.19
CA ARG A 295 18.16 -0.76 -17.32
C ARG A 295 18.52 -1.10 -18.77
N ASN A 296 17.51 -1.35 -19.59
CA ASN A 296 17.61 -1.66 -21.00
C ASN A 296 17.18 -0.48 -21.90
N ASN A 297 17.22 0.76 -21.40
CA ASN A 297 16.81 1.95 -22.12
C ASN A 297 17.44 2.04 -23.52
N ASP A 298 18.74 1.81 -23.64
CA ASP A 298 19.43 1.92 -24.93
C ASP A 298 18.93 0.86 -25.93
N LYS A 299 18.59 -0.34 -25.44
CA LYS A 299 18.01 -1.41 -26.25
C LYS A 299 16.58 -1.07 -26.66
N LEU A 300 15.77 -0.53 -25.76
CA LEU A 300 14.42 -0.06 -26.06
C LEU A 300 14.44 1.09 -27.09
N LEU A 301 15.38 2.03 -26.96
CA LEU A 301 15.55 3.13 -27.91
C LEU A 301 15.97 2.62 -29.29
N SER A 302 16.93 1.71 -29.37
CA SER A 302 17.38 1.13 -30.63
C SER A 302 16.26 0.35 -31.35
N VAL A 303 15.47 -0.42 -30.59
CA VAL A 303 14.31 -1.14 -31.15
C VAL A 303 13.20 -0.17 -31.59
N ALA A 304 12.94 0.88 -30.82
CA ALA A 304 11.95 1.90 -31.16
C ALA A 304 12.35 2.74 -32.39
N GLU A 305 13.64 3.06 -32.52
CA GLU A 305 14.22 3.74 -33.68
C GLU A 305 13.99 2.94 -34.96
N GLY A 306 14.42 1.67 -34.98
CA GLY A 306 14.21 0.82 -36.16
C GLY A 306 12.73 0.54 -36.46
N ALA A 307 11.88 0.50 -35.43
CA ALA A 307 10.43 0.42 -35.65
C ALA A 307 9.87 1.69 -36.31
N ALA A 308 10.36 2.87 -35.94
CA ALA A 308 9.97 4.13 -36.58
C ALA A 308 10.46 4.21 -38.03
N GLU A 309 11.66 3.70 -38.33
CA GLU A 309 12.16 3.57 -39.71
C GLU A 309 11.31 2.59 -40.53
N ALA A 310 10.95 1.44 -39.95
CA ALA A 310 10.09 0.46 -40.59
C ALA A 310 8.70 1.05 -40.92
N ILE A 311 8.13 1.83 -39.99
CA ILE A 311 6.89 2.58 -40.22
C ILE A 311 7.04 3.57 -41.38
N TYR A 312 8.10 4.38 -41.34
CA TYR A 312 8.38 5.37 -42.38
C TYR A 312 8.45 4.73 -43.77
N SER A 313 9.03 3.53 -43.88
CA SER A 313 9.17 2.82 -45.16
C SER A 313 7.85 2.44 -45.85
N VAL A 314 6.71 2.41 -45.14
CA VAL A 314 5.42 2.00 -45.70
C VAL A 314 4.72 3.14 -46.42
N HIS A 315 4.59 4.29 -45.78
CA HIS A 315 3.80 5.43 -46.27
C HIS A 315 4.53 6.79 -46.17
N ASN A 316 5.82 6.80 -45.86
CA ASN A 316 6.64 8.01 -45.62
C ASN A 316 6.16 8.86 -44.43
N THR A 317 5.43 8.26 -43.48
CA THR A 317 4.99 8.95 -42.26
C THR A 317 6.08 8.88 -41.20
N SER A 318 6.51 10.04 -40.69
CA SER A 318 7.52 10.12 -39.64
C SER A 318 6.90 10.14 -38.24
N PHE A 319 7.37 9.25 -37.36
CA PHE A 319 6.99 9.21 -35.95
C PHE A 319 8.15 9.61 -35.06
N LYS A 320 7.86 10.23 -33.91
CA LYS A 320 8.86 10.45 -32.85
C LYS A 320 8.97 9.17 -32.03
N TYR A 321 10.19 8.72 -31.76
CA TYR A 321 10.48 7.58 -30.89
C TYR A 321 11.32 8.01 -29.68
N GLY A 322 11.20 7.28 -28.57
CA GLY A 322 11.80 7.64 -27.29
C GLY A 322 10.90 7.34 -26.08
N PRO A 323 11.30 7.77 -24.87
CA PRO A 323 10.50 7.59 -23.68
C PRO A 323 9.16 8.33 -23.84
N SER A 324 8.05 7.63 -23.61
CA SER A 324 6.69 8.17 -23.77
C SER A 324 6.46 9.46 -22.99
N CYS A 325 7.06 9.58 -21.79
CA CYS A 325 7.02 10.77 -20.94
C CYS A 325 7.70 12.00 -21.57
N ARG A 326 8.66 11.81 -22.50
CA ARG A 326 9.31 12.90 -23.25
C ARG A 326 8.55 13.27 -24.52
N ILE A 327 7.88 12.32 -25.16
CA ILE A 327 7.24 12.53 -26.47
C ILE A 327 5.81 13.07 -26.35
N SER A 328 4.96 12.44 -25.54
CA SER A 328 3.51 12.69 -25.59
C SER A 328 3.04 13.77 -24.59
N GLY A 329 3.95 14.34 -23.79
CA GLY A 329 3.66 15.28 -22.68
C GLY A 329 3.58 14.56 -21.33
N LYS A 330 3.42 15.32 -20.22
CA LYS A 330 3.37 14.80 -18.84
C LYS A 330 2.24 13.78 -18.65
N PHE A 331 2.54 12.51 -18.91
CA PHE A 331 1.72 11.38 -18.49
C PHE A 331 2.45 10.72 -17.32
N TYR A 332 1.77 10.65 -16.17
CA TYR A 332 2.21 9.85 -15.03
C TYR A 332 1.90 8.38 -15.31
N GLY A 333 2.68 7.49 -14.67
CA GLY A 333 2.86 6.10 -15.02
C GLY A 333 1.59 5.33 -15.41
N ARG A 334 1.69 4.58 -16.50
CA ARG A 334 0.61 3.72 -17.03
C ARG A 334 1.04 2.26 -16.99
N LEU A 335 0.17 1.38 -17.48
CA LEU A 335 0.38 -0.04 -17.80
C LEU A 335 1.84 -0.43 -18.13
N LEU A 336 2.59 0.40 -18.86
CA LEU A 336 4.01 0.14 -19.17
C LEU A 336 4.88 -0.06 -17.93
N ASP A 337 4.74 0.77 -16.90
CA ASP A 337 5.54 0.67 -15.67
C ASP A 337 5.12 -0.58 -14.88
N PHE A 338 3.82 -0.88 -14.83
CA PHE A 338 3.31 -2.11 -14.24
C PHE A 338 3.79 -3.38 -14.98
N VAL A 339 3.74 -3.39 -16.31
CA VAL A 339 4.18 -4.52 -17.14
C VAL A 339 5.68 -4.73 -17.00
N ALA A 340 6.47 -3.66 -16.96
CA ALA A 340 7.92 -3.76 -16.77
C ALA A 340 8.30 -4.21 -15.35
N ASP A 341 7.76 -3.57 -14.30
CA ASP A 341 8.21 -3.80 -12.94
C ASP A 341 7.52 -4.98 -12.25
N VAL A 342 6.24 -5.23 -12.54
CA VAL A 342 5.45 -6.28 -11.88
C VAL A 342 5.43 -7.56 -12.72
N ILE A 343 5.07 -7.47 -14.00
CA ILE A 343 5.05 -8.65 -14.89
C ILE A 343 6.48 -9.07 -15.30
N ARG A 344 7.48 -8.18 -15.12
CA ARG A 344 8.89 -8.41 -15.47
C ARG A 344 9.09 -8.63 -16.97
N VAL A 345 8.34 -7.92 -17.81
CA VAL A 345 8.54 -7.97 -19.27
C VAL A 345 9.68 -7.02 -19.64
N ASP A 346 10.66 -7.52 -20.40
CA ASP A 346 11.81 -6.73 -20.83
C ASP A 346 11.45 -5.65 -21.86
N TYR A 347 10.37 -5.83 -22.62
CA TYR A 347 9.98 -4.92 -23.70
C TYR A 347 8.53 -4.51 -23.61
N ALA A 348 8.31 -3.21 -23.43
CA ALA A 348 6.99 -2.62 -23.37
C ALA A 348 6.96 -1.35 -24.22
N PHE A 349 6.14 -1.35 -25.28
CA PHE A 349 6.02 -0.25 -26.24
C PHE A 349 4.57 0.23 -26.33
N VAL A 350 4.39 1.52 -26.58
CA VAL A 350 3.10 2.12 -26.91
C VAL A 350 3.22 2.80 -28.27
N PHE A 351 2.24 2.53 -29.14
CA PHE A 351 2.11 3.19 -30.42
C PHE A 351 1.00 4.25 -30.34
N GLU A 352 1.32 5.48 -30.74
CA GLU A 352 0.32 6.48 -31.08
C GLU A 352 0.03 6.30 -32.57
N LEU A 353 -1.25 6.13 -32.94
CA LEU A 353 -1.65 6.05 -34.35
C LEU A 353 -1.48 7.42 -35.03
N ARG A 354 -1.65 7.47 -36.36
CA ARG A 354 -1.63 8.73 -37.11
C ARG A 354 -2.52 9.77 -36.41
N SER A 355 -1.92 10.92 -36.14
CA SER A 355 -2.56 12.03 -35.45
C SER A 355 -2.54 13.23 -36.39
N GLY A 356 -3.70 13.60 -36.93
CA GLY A 356 -3.87 14.79 -37.77
C GLY A 356 -3.77 16.12 -36.99
N GLY A 357 -2.89 16.19 -35.98
CA GLY A 357 -2.64 17.36 -35.16
C GLY A 357 -3.47 17.46 -33.88
N ARG A 358 -3.27 18.56 -33.13
CA ARG A 358 -3.75 18.79 -31.76
C ARG A 358 -5.26 18.63 -31.55
N PHE A 359 -6.07 18.75 -32.62
CA PHE A 359 -7.53 18.67 -32.60
C PHE A 359 -8.11 17.29 -32.95
N ARG A 360 -7.28 16.30 -33.34
CA ARG A 360 -7.72 14.95 -33.76
C ARG A 360 -7.16 13.81 -32.90
N ARG A 361 -6.63 14.13 -31.72
CA ARG A 361 -5.75 13.26 -30.90
C ARG A 361 -6.31 11.86 -30.52
N PHE A 362 -7.63 11.64 -30.65
CA PHE A 362 -8.28 10.35 -30.39
C PHE A 362 -9.29 9.94 -31.48
N MET A 363 -9.29 10.61 -32.64
CA MET A 363 -10.15 10.26 -33.77
C MET A 363 -9.30 10.03 -35.01
N LEU A 364 -9.27 8.78 -35.47
CA LEU A 364 -8.60 8.40 -36.70
C LEU A 364 -9.58 8.56 -37.89
N PRO A 365 -9.27 9.43 -38.88
CA PRO A 365 -10.08 9.55 -40.08
C PRO A 365 -10.23 8.22 -40.82
N ARG A 366 -11.39 8.00 -41.47
CA ARG A 366 -11.70 6.73 -42.16
C ARG A 366 -10.63 6.35 -43.18
N ASP A 367 -10.14 7.34 -43.92
CA ASP A 367 -9.10 7.22 -44.94
C ASP A 367 -7.71 6.93 -44.37
N GLU A 368 -7.49 7.16 -43.08
CA GLU A 368 -6.23 6.86 -42.38
C GLU A 368 -6.25 5.51 -41.65
N ILE A 369 -7.40 4.81 -41.58
CA ILE A 369 -7.54 3.53 -40.85
C ILE A 369 -6.60 2.47 -41.44
N ILE A 370 -6.71 2.18 -42.73
CA ILE A 370 -5.90 1.14 -43.38
C ILE A 370 -4.42 1.51 -43.36
N PRO A 371 -4.01 2.73 -43.78
CA PRO A 371 -2.61 3.12 -43.72
C PRO A 371 -2.00 3.04 -42.31
N SER A 372 -2.74 3.45 -41.27
CA SER A 372 -2.27 3.33 -39.88
C SER A 372 -2.10 1.88 -39.45
N GLY A 373 -2.97 0.98 -39.90
CA GLY A 373 -2.88 -0.44 -39.63
C GLY A 373 -1.62 -1.07 -40.26
N GLU A 374 -1.33 -0.72 -41.51
CA GLU A 374 -0.14 -1.20 -42.23
C GLU A 374 1.16 -0.69 -41.60
N GLU A 375 1.21 0.59 -41.24
CA GLU A 375 2.34 1.19 -40.50
C GLU A 375 2.57 0.51 -39.16
N THR A 376 1.50 0.43 -38.34
CA THR A 376 1.58 -0.17 -37.00
C THR A 376 2.05 -1.62 -37.12
N PHE A 377 1.55 -2.37 -38.10
CA PHE A 377 1.98 -3.74 -38.34
C PHE A 377 3.46 -3.83 -38.72
N ALA A 378 3.96 -2.95 -39.59
CA ALA A 378 5.37 -2.91 -39.95
C ALA A 378 6.27 -2.62 -38.74
N GLY A 379 5.89 -1.64 -37.91
CA GLY A 379 6.58 -1.34 -36.65
C GLY A 379 6.56 -2.53 -35.68
N VAL A 380 5.39 -3.12 -35.41
CA VAL A 380 5.24 -4.28 -34.53
C VAL A 380 6.06 -5.48 -35.04
N LYS A 381 6.04 -5.75 -36.33
CA LYS A 381 6.84 -6.82 -36.95
C LYS A 381 8.33 -6.60 -36.71
N TYR A 382 8.82 -5.38 -36.93
CA TYR A 382 10.22 -5.04 -36.65
C TYR A 382 10.56 -5.27 -35.17
N ILE A 383 9.72 -4.78 -34.26
CA ILE A 383 9.92 -4.95 -32.82
C ILE A 383 10.02 -6.44 -32.47
N LEU A 384 9.05 -7.26 -32.88
CA LEU A 384 9.04 -8.71 -32.57
C LEU A 384 10.27 -9.44 -33.12
N GLN A 385 10.82 -9.01 -34.25
CA GLN A 385 12.03 -9.59 -34.84
C GLN A 385 13.33 -9.17 -34.13
N ASN A 386 13.31 -8.06 -33.39
CA ASN A 386 14.49 -7.45 -32.79
C ASN A 386 14.45 -7.42 -31.24
N MET A 387 13.36 -7.89 -30.64
CA MET A 387 13.28 -8.23 -29.23
C MET A 387 14.10 -9.51 -28.99
N LYS A 388 15.17 -9.40 -28.22
CA LYS A 388 16.06 -10.51 -27.83
C LYS A 388 16.02 -10.80 -26.35
#